data_AF-A0A183UFV0-F1
#
_entry.id   AF-A0A183UFV0-F1
#
_cell.length_a   1.000
_cell.length_b   1.000
_cell.length_c   1.000
_cell.angle_alpha   90.00
_cell.angle_beta   90.00
_cell.angle_gamma   90.00
#
_symmetry.space_group_name_H-M   'P 1'
#
loop_
_entity.id
_entity.type
_entity.pdbx_description
1 polymer ?
#
loop_
_entity_poly.entity_id
_entity_poly.type
_entity_poly.pdbx_seq_one_letter_code
_entity_poly.pdbx_strand_id
1 'polypeptide(L)'
;MHECENYFEHNSYIDVILSDVLTYAGDRRIVFSSFHPDVCAIIASKQHIYPVLFLCVGMTTRYEPFVDMRASTSNAAVNFAASINILGVNFHSEDLLRDPSPVQRASKFGLVSFVWGDDLDNKENINYFKKELLVDGIIYDRIGEVEARRNVFMVEREAKTALFRRAVSPSASRTVSLSLEECPGSPSTSDSPSLSSSSTVSPVHTPPPRSQPRHSAVRMSCPRVL
;
A
#
# COMPACT_ATOMS: atom_id res chain seq x y z
N MET A 1 -10.53 -31.18 -7.42
CA MET A 1 -9.27 -30.55 -6.94
C MET A 1 -8.94 -29.44 -7.94
N HIS A 2 -8.97 -28.17 -7.52
CA HIS A 2 -8.70 -27.01 -8.39
C HIS A 2 -7.28 -26.44 -8.18
N GLU A 3 -6.52 -27.04 -7.26
CA GLU A 3 -5.11 -26.76 -7.07
C GLU A 3 -4.30 -27.66 -8.01
N CYS A 4 -3.35 -27.08 -8.74
CA CYS A 4 -2.51 -27.82 -9.66
C CYS A 4 -1.54 -28.75 -8.92
N GLU A 5 -1.52 -30.03 -9.27
CA GLU A 5 -0.62 -31.02 -8.66
C GLU A 5 0.85 -30.88 -9.14
N ASN A 6 1.08 -30.19 -10.27
CA ASN A 6 2.41 -30.01 -10.87
C ASN A 6 3.09 -28.70 -10.44
N TYR A 7 3.76 -28.74 -9.29
CA TYR A 7 4.54 -27.62 -8.72
C TYR A 7 5.77 -27.19 -9.54
N PHE A 8 6.22 -28.01 -10.49
CA PHE A 8 7.60 -27.97 -11.01
C PHE A 8 7.96 -26.84 -11.98
N GLU A 9 7.05 -25.94 -12.34
CA GLU A 9 7.37 -24.82 -13.25
C GLU A 9 6.87 -23.43 -12.82
N HIS A 10 6.35 -23.22 -11.60
CA HIS A 10 5.95 -21.88 -11.16
C HIS A 10 7.07 -20.85 -11.33
N ASN A 11 8.31 -21.25 -11.01
CA ASN A 11 9.47 -20.38 -11.10
C ASN A 11 9.72 -19.88 -12.53
N SER A 12 9.73 -20.79 -13.52
CA SER A 12 9.97 -20.49 -14.94
C SER A 12 8.86 -19.62 -15.53
N TYR A 13 7.59 -19.95 -15.26
CA TYR A 13 6.47 -19.15 -15.76
C TYR A 13 6.50 -17.72 -15.22
N ILE A 14 6.81 -17.57 -13.94
CA ILE A 14 6.93 -16.24 -13.32
C ILE A 14 8.11 -15.48 -13.90
N ASP A 15 9.23 -16.13 -14.24
CA ASP A 15 10.36 -15.46 -14.90
C ASP A 15 9.95 -14.86 -16.25
N VAL A 16 9.19 -15.59 -17.06
CA VAL A 16 8.69 -15.09 -18.35
C VAL A 16 7.76 -13.89 -18.15
N ILE A 17 6.79 -14.00 -17.24
CA ILE A 17 5.83 -12.91 -16.95
C ILE A 17 6.57 -11.66 -16.45
N LEU A 18 7.50 -11.83 -15.50
CA LEU A 18 8.26 -10.70 -14.95
C LEU A 18 9.17 -10.07 -16.00
N SER A 19 9.83 -10.87 -16.83
CA SER A 19 10.67 -10.38 -17.93
C SER A 19 9.85 -9.49 -18.88
N ASP A 20 8.68 -9.95 -19.32
CA ASP A 20 7.82 -9.20 -20.22
C ASP A 20 7.31 -7.91 -19.56
N VAL A 21 6.82 -8.00 -18.32
CA VAL A 21 6.31 -6.82 -17.61
C VAL A 21 7.43 -5.79 -17.40
N LEU A 22 8.59 -6.20 -16.89
CA LEU A 22 9.70 -5.27 -16.64
C LEU A 22 10.28 -4.66 -17.92
N THR A 23 10.20 -5.38 -19.04
CA THR A 23 10.67 -4.88 -20.35
C THR A 23 9.68 -3.88 -20.96
N TYR A 24 8.38 -4.16 -20.86
CA TYR A 24 7.34 -3.44 -21.63
C TYR A 24 6.40 -2.57 -20.77
N ALA A 25 6.53 -2.54 -19.45
CA ALA A 25 5.65 -1.76 -18.57
C ALA A 25 5.67 -0.26 -18.87
N GLY A 26 6.84 0.30 -19.16
CA GLY A 26 7.03 1.75 -19.25
C GLY A 26 6.58 2.45 -17.95
N ASP A 27 5.84 3.55 -18.07
CA ASP A 27 5.36 4.35 -16.93
C ASP A 27 4.04 3.83 -16.33
N ARG A 28 3.57 2.65 -16.72
CA ARG A 28 2.31 2.08 -16.22
C ARG A 28 2.43 1.73 -14.74
N ARG A 29 1.40 2.08 -13.98
CA ARG A 29 1.20 1.57 -12.62
C ARG A 29 0.65 0.16 -12.70
N ILE A 30 1.41 -0.80 -12.17
CA ILE A 30 1.08 -2.22 -12.21
C ILE A 30 1.06 -2.74 -10.78
N VAL A 31 0.09 -3.61 -10.51
CA VAL A 31 -0.01 -4.41 -9.28
C VAL A 31 -0.15 -5.85 -9.72
N PHE A 32 0.68 -6.74 -9.17
CA PHE A 32 0.51 -8.17 -9.38
C PHE A 32 -0.48 -8.72 -8.37
N SER A 33 -1.26 -9.71 -8.76
CA SER A 33 -2.13 -10.41 -7.85
C SER A 33 -2.32 -11.87 -8.26
N SER A 34 -2.50 -12.76 -7.28
CA SER A 34 -2.76 -14.18 -7.50
C SER A 34 -3.58 -14.80 -6.37
N PHE A 35 -4.34 -15.85 -6.67
CA PHE A 35 -4.98 -16.73 -5.68
C PHE A 35 -4.01 -17.75 -5.07
N HIS A 36 -2.84 -17.94 -5.69
CA HIS A 36 -1.88 -18.95 -5.24
C HIS A 36 -0.80 -18.30 -4.34
N PRO A 37 -0.69 -18.71 -3.07
CA PRO A 37 0.24 -18.08 -2.13
C PRO A 37 1.71 -18.22 -2.58
N ASP A 38 2.12 -19.37 -3.10
CA ASP A 38 3.49 -19.53 -3.62
C ASP A 38 3.80 -18.61 -4.81
N VAL A 39 2.84 -18.34 -5.69
CA VAL A 39 3.02 -17.39 -6.80
C VAL A 39 3.24 -15.98 -6.25
N CYS A 40 2.45 -15.56 -5.27
CA CYS A 40 2.66 -14.26 -4.60
C CYS A 40 4.04 -14.16 -3.96
N ALA A 41 4.49 -15.22 -3.26
CA ALA A 41 5.79 -15.26 -2.61
C ALA A 41 6.95 -15.20 -3.62
N ILE A 42 6.86 -15.95 -4.73
CA ILE A 42 7.89 -15.94 -5.78
C ILE A 42 7.95 -14.57 -6.45
N ILE A 43 6.81 -13.97 -6.83
CA ILE A 43 6.78 -12.63 -7.42
C ILE A 43 7.40 -11.60 -6.47
N ALA A 44 7.03 -11.62 -5.18
CA ALA A 44 7.57 -10.70 -4.18
C ALA A 44 9.08 -10.90 -3.92
N SER A 45 9.59 -12.12 -4.11
CA SER A 45 11.01 -12.43 -3.93
C SER A 45 11.86 -12.04 -5.14
N LYS A 46 11.28 -12.06 -6.35
CA LYS A 46 12.02 -11.82 -7.61
C LYS A 46 12.09 -10.35 -8.01
N GLN A 47 11.20 -9.50 -7.51
CA GLN A 47 11.18 -8.09 -7.85
C GLN A 47 10.65 -7.23 -6.68
N HIS A 48 11.01 -5.95 -6.67
CA HIS A 48 10.58 -4.97 -5.67
C HIS A 48 9.99 -3.68 -6.29
N ILE A 49 9.69 -3.71 -7.59
CA ILE A 49 9.23 -2.55 -8.36
C ILE A 49 7.71 -2.42 -8.28
N TYR A 50 6.99 -3.54 -8.41
CA TYR A 50 5.53 -3.58 -8.41
C TYR A 50 5.00 -4.29 -7.16
N PRO A 51 4.00 -3.72 -6.47
CA PRO A 51 3.39 -4.35 -5.32
C PRO A 51 2.64 -5.63 -5.70
N VAL A 52 2.42 -6.49 -4.71
CA VAL A 52 1.71 -7.76 -4.84
C VAL A 52 0.51 -7.79 -3.90
N LEU A 53 -0.67 -8.15 -4.41
CA LEU A 53 -1.89 -8.39 -3.64
C LEU A 53 -2.22 -9.89 -3.66
N PHE A 54 -2.60 -10.45 -2.52
CA PHE A 54 -3.07 -11.84 -2.47
C PHE A 54 -4.59 -11.88 -2.63
N LEU A 55 -5.12 -12.62 -3.62
CA LEU A 55 -6.56 -12.82 -3.74
C LEU A 55 -7.00 -13.95 -2.82
N CYS A 56 -8.03 -13.68 -2.04
CA CYS A 56 -8.64 -14.65 -1.15
C CYS A 56 -10.14 -14.73 -1.45
N VAL A 57 -10.61 -15.96 -1.64
CA VAL A 57 -12.04 -16.26 -1.74
C VAL A 57 -12.68 -16.32 -0.34
N GLY A 58 -11.91 -16.73 0.66
CA GLY A 58 -12.39 -16.91 2.02
C GLY A 58 -13.44 -18.01 2.11
N MET A 59 -14.36 -17.87 3.06
CA MET A 59 -15.43 -18.84 3.27
C MET A 59 -16.63 -18.46 2.40
N THR A 60 -16.91 -19.25 1.38
CA THR A 60 -17.97 -19.02 0.37
C THR A 60 -18.78 -20.28 0.12
N THR A 61 -19.99 -20.12 -0.41
CA THR A 61 -20.77 -21.24 -0.96
C THR A 61 -20.70 -21.35 -2.48
N ARG A 62 -20.08 -20.36 -3.15
CA ARG A 62 -20.05 -20.24 -4.62
C ARG A 62 -18.88 -20.98 -5.27
N TYR A 63 -17.78 -21.13 -4.54
CA TYR A 63 -16.55 -21.73 -5.04
C TYR A 63 -16.10 -22.88 -4.14
N GLU A 64 -15.40 -23.85 -4.73
CA GLU A 64 -14.74 -24.90 -3.97
C GLU A 64 -13.68 -24.29 -3.05
N PRO A 65 -13.64 -24.66 -1.76
CA PRO A 65 -12.62 -24.17 -0.84
C PRO A 65 -11.21 -24.57 -1.27
N PHE A 66 -10.25 -23.66 -1.08
CA PHE A 66 -8.83 -24.00 -1.19
C PHE A 66 -8.40 -24.94 -0.06
N VAL A 67 -7.57 -25.92 -0.39
CA VAL A 67 -6.92 -26.85 0.54
C VAL A 67 -5.71 -26.19 1.20
N ASP A 68 -5.03 -25.26 0.51
CA ASP A 68 -3.93 -24.52 1.11
C ASP A 68 -4.40 -23.67 2.31
N MET A 69 -3.86 -23.98 3.48
CA MET A 69 -4.23 -23.33 4.74
C MET A 69 -3.93 -21.82 4.78
N ARG A 70 -3.05 -21.31 3.92
CA ARG A 70 -2.77 -19.87 3.77
C ARG A 70 -3.90 -19.14 3.04
N ALA A 71 -4.65 -19.86 2.20
CA ALA A 71 -5.74 -19.34 1.38
C ALA A 71 -7.15 -19.69 1.93
N SER A 72 -7.23 -20.61 2.88
CA SER A 72 -8.48 -21.22 3.35
C SER A 72 -9.49 -20.26 3.98
N THR A 73 -9.02 -19.18 4.62
CA THR A 73 -9.88 -18.15 5.20
C THR A 73 -9.29 -16.76 4.98
N SER A 74 -10.13 -15.72 4.99
CA SER A 74 -9.65 -14.33 4.87
C SER A 74 -8.68 -13.93 5.98
N ASN A 75 -8.87 -14.43 7.21
CA ASN A 75 -7.91 -14.17 8.29
C ASN A 75 -6.57 -14.89 8.07
N ALA A 76 -6.58 -16.11 7.50
CA ALA A 76 -5.34 -16.80 7.12
C ALA A 76 -4.62 -16.05 5.98
N ALA A 77 -5.36 -15.55 5.00
CA ALA A 77 -4.83 -14.74 3.91
C ALA A 77 -4.17 -13.44 4.41
N VAL A 78 -4.79 -12.76 5.38
CA VAL A 78 -4.22 -11.58 6.05
C VAL A 78 -2.91 -11.92 6.76
N ASN A 79 -2.88 -13.02 7.52
CA ASN A 79 -1.66 -13.44 8.20
C ASN A 79 -0.54 -13.79 7.20
N PHE A 80 -0.88 -14.47 6.11
CA PHE A 80 0.06 -14.80 5.04
C PHE A 80 0.63 -13.53 4.40
N ALA A 81 -0.23 -12.61 3.95
CA ALA A 81 0.19 -11.36 3.31
C ALA A 81 1.12 -10.53 4.22
N ALA A 82 0.78 -10.42 5.51
CA ALA A 82 1.64 -9.77 6.50
C ALA A 82 2.98 -10.48 6.67
N SER A 83 2.98 -11.82 6.72
CA SER A 83 4.20 -12.62 6.97
C SER A 83 5.24 -12.52 5.86
N ILE A 84 4.82 -12.35 4.60
CA ILE A 84 5.71 -12.21 3.45
C ILE A 84 5.89 -10.75 3.01
N ASN A 85 5.35 -9.79 3.78
CA ASN A 85 5.49 -8.36 3.56
C ASN A 85 5.08 -7.90 2.14
N ILE A 86 3.92 -8.38 1.66
CA ILE A 86 3.30 -7.89 0.42
C ILE A 86 2.28 -6.77 0.70
N LEU A 87 1.76 -6.13 -0.34
CA LEU A 87 0.94 -4.92 -0.21
C LEU A 87 -0.35 -5.16 0.58
N GLY A 88 -1.01 -6.31 0.37
CA GLY A 88 -2.31 -6.53 0.96
C GLY A 88 -3.10 -7.69 0.37
N VAL A 89 -4.41 -7.66 0.61
CA VAL A 89 -5.34 -8.75 0.29
C VAL A 89 -6.54 -8.22 -0.51
N ASN A 90 -6.94 -8.99 -1.52
CA ASN A 90 -8.18 -8.79 -2.26
C ASN A 90 -9.20 -9.82 -1.76
N PHE A 91 -10.14 -9.39 -0.94
CA PHE A 91 -11.16 -10.23 -0.34
C PHE A 91 -12.36 -10.43 -1.27
N HIS A 92 -13.02 -11.57 -1.16
CA HIS A 92 -14.30 -11.80 -1.80
C HIS A 92 -15.44 -11.12 -1.01
N SER A 93 -16.37 -10.50 -1.73
CA SER A 93 -17.45 -9.70 -1.16
C SER A 93 -18.41 -10.53 -0.30
N GLU A 94 -18.82 -11.73 -0.72
CA GLU A 94 -19.69 -12.62 0.07
C GLU A 94 -19.10 -12.94 1.45
N ASP A 95 -17.79 -13.16 1.52
CA ASP A 95 -17.10 -13.51 2.76
C ASP A 95 -17.11 -12.32 3.73
N LEU A 96 -16.81 -11.11 3.23
CA LEU A 96 -16.80 -9.90 4.04
C LEU A 96 -18.19 -9.39 4.43
N LEU A 97 -19.20 -9.63 3.61
CA LEU A 97 -20.60 -9.34 3.98
C LEU A 97 -21.06 -10.23 5.14
N ARG A 98 -20.49 -11.43 5.27
CA ARG A 98 -20.77 -12.32 6.41
C ARG A 98 -19.93 -11.95 7.63
N ASP A 99 -18.63 -11.73 7.46
CA ASP A 99 -17.72 -11.32 8.53
C ASP A 99 -16.74 -10.24 8.06
N PRO A 100 -16.90 -8.98 8.51
CA PRO A 100 -15.99 -7.90 8.16
C PRO A 100 -14.69 -7.87 8.98
N SER A 101 -14.52 -8.75 9.96
CA SER A 101 -13.33 -8.78 10.84
C SER A 101 -11.98 -8.86 10.10
N PRO A 102 -11.84 -9.53 8.94
CA PRO A 102 -10.56 -9.61 8.23
C PRO A 102 -10.05 -8.24 7.75
N VAL A 103 -10.93 -7.31 7.36
CA VAL A 103 -10.55 -5.95 6.93
C VAL A 103 -9.94 -5.18 8.10
N GLN A 104 -10.55 -5.27 9.29
CA GLN A 104 -10.03 -4.62 10.50
C GLN A 104 -8.67 -5.22 10.90
N ARG A 105 -8.49 -6.53 10.73
CA ARG A 105 -7.21 -7.20 10.98
C ARG A 105 -6.14 -6.77 9.97
N ALA A 106 -6.48 -6.69 8.69
CA ALA A 106 -5.58 -6.20 7.65
C ALA A 106 -5.10 -4.77 7.96
N SER A 107 -6.03 -3.89 8.32
CA SER A 107 -5.71 -2.51 8.75
C SER A 107 -4.74 -2.46 9.93
N LYS A 108 -4.91 -3.32 10.94
CA LYS A 108 -3.98 -3.41 12.09
C LYS A 108 -2.57 -3.87 11.69
N PHE A 109 -2.43 -4.63 10.61
CA PHE A 109 -1.13 -5.00 10.05
C PHE A 109 -0.60 -4.00 9.01
N GLY A 110 -1.31 -2.91 8.74
CA GLY A 110 -0.93 -1.92 7.73
C GLY A 110 -1.06 -2.43 6.30
N LEU A 111 -1.91 -3.44 6.07
CA LEU A 111 -2.17 -4.02 4.75
C LEU A 111 -3.30 -3.29 4.03
N VAL A 112 -3.15 -3.14 2.72
CA VAL A 112 -4.20 -2.64 1.83
C VAL A 112 -5.29 -3.70 1.67
N SER A 113 -6.55 -3.28 1.69
CA SER A 113 -7.71 -4.16 1.57
C SER A 113 -8.53 -3.79 0.35
N PHE A 114 -8.57 -4.66 -0.66
CA PHE A 114 -9.50 -4.53 -1.79
C PHE A 114 -10.62 -5.56 -1.66
N VAL A 115 -11.75 -5.30 -2.32
CA VAL A 115 -12.87 -6.25 -2.42
C VAL A 115 -13.24 -6.50 -3.88
N TRP A 116 -13.56 -7.75 -4.21
CA TRP A 116 -14.05 -8.19 -5.51
C TRP A 116 -15.20 -9.19 -5.34
N GLY A 117 -15.98 -9.43 -6.39
CA GLY A 117 -17.01 -10.47 -6.43
C GLY A 117 -18.41 -9.93 -6.74
N ASP A 118 -19.33 -10.86 -6.99
CA ASP A 118 -20.62 -10.59 -7.62
C ASP A 118 -21.54 -9.71 -6.78
N ASP A 119 -21.39 -9.70 -5.45
CA ASP A 119 -22.22 -8.86 -4.57
C ASP A 119 -21.97 -7.35 -4.78
N LEU A 120 -20.94 -6.98 -5.54
CA LEU A 120 -20.61 -5.60 -5.90
C LEU A 120 -21.44 -5.07 -7.08
N ASP A 121 -22.35 -5.88 -7.62
CA ASP A 121 -23.36 -5.45 -8.59
C ASP A 121 -24.47 -4.57 -7.96
N ASN A 122 -24.57 -4.61 -6.63
CA ASN A 122 -25.53 -3.86 -5.83
C ASN A 122 -24.90 -2.56 -5.28
N LYS A 123 -25.59 -1.42 -5.44
CA LYS A 123 -25.09 -0.10 -5.04
C LYS A 123 -24.98 0.04 -3.52
N GLU A 124 -25.89 -0.54 -2.76
CA GLU A 124 -25.88 -0.56 -1.30
C GLU A 124 -24.63 -1.29 -0.79
N ASN A 125 -24.28 -2.43 -1.37
CA ASN A 125 -23.06 -3.17 -1.03
C ASN A 125 -21.80 -2.37 -1.38
N ILE A 126 -21.74 -1.75 -2.57
CA ILE A 126 -20.63 -0.86 -2.92
C ILE A 126 -20.49 0.27 -1.89
N ASN A 127 -21.61 0.88 -1.49
CA ASN A 127 -21.61 1.96 -0.48
C ASN A 127 -21.15 1.46 0.89
N TYR A 128 -21.61 0.28 1.30
CA TYR A 128 -21.19 -0.37 2.54
C TYR A 128 -19.66 -0.56 2.57
N PHE A 129 -19.09 -1.19 1.55
CA PHE A 129 -17.64 -1.39 1.46
C PHE A 129 -16.87 -0.07 1.43
N LYS A 130 -17.37 0.92 0.69
CA LYS A 130 -16.70 2.21 0.51
C LYS A 130 -16.77 3.14 1.72
N LYS A 131 -17.91 3.19 2.41
CA LYS A 131 -18.22 4.21 3.43
C LYS A 131 -18.21 3.67 4.84
N GLU A 132 -18.54 2.40 5.02
CA GLU A 132 -18.63 1.78 6.34
C GLU A 132 -17.39 0.92 6.65
N LEU A 133 -17.03 0.00 5.75
CA LEU A 133 -15.83 -0.83 5.91
C LEU A 133 -14.52 -0.14 5.51
N LEU A 134 -14.63 0.97 4.76
CA LEU A 134 -13.50 1.79 4.33
C LEU A 134 -12.40 0.97 3.63
N VAL A 135 -12.80 0.05 2.74
CA VAL A 135 -11.83 -0.68 1.91
C VAL A 135 -11.11 0.26 0.95
N ASP A 136 -9.85 -0.02 0.67
CA ASP A 136 -8.98 0.83 -0.16
C ASP A 136 -9.32 0.73 -1.66
N GLY A 137 -9.96 -0.35 -2.09
CA GLY A 137 -10.31 -0.58 -3.48
C GLY A 137 -11.51 -1.51 -3.66
N ILE A 138 -12.28 -1.28 -4.72
CA ILE A 138 -13.46 -2.08 -5.08
C ILE A 138 -13.32 -2.46 -6.56
N ILE A 139 -13.32 -3.76 -6.86
CA ILE A 139 -13.18 -4.32 -8.21
C ILE A 139 -14.54 -4.91 -8.62
N TYR A 140 -15.16 -4.33 -9.65
CA TYR A 140 -16.49 -4.72 -10.11
C TYR A 140 -16.67 -4.32 -11.59
N ASP A 141 -17.61 -4.96 -12.29
CA ASP A 141 -17.69 -4.88 -13.76
C ASP A 141 -18.45 -3.65 -14.26
N ARG A 142 -19.61 -3.32 -13.68
CA ARG A 142 -20.54 -2.27 -14.17
C ARG A 142 -20.08 -0.84 -13.80
N ILE A 143 -18.87 -0.48 -14.20
CA ILE A 143 -18.28 0.84 -13.96
C ILE A 143 -18.95 1.88 -14.86
N GLY A 144 -19.50 2.94 -14.27
CA GLY A 144 -20.03 4.08 -15.02
C GLY A 144 -21.54 4.07 -15.27
N GLU A 145 -22.22 2.93 -15.07
CA GLU A 145 -23.67 2.85 -15.28
C GLU A 145 -24.47 3.62 -14.22
N VAL A 146 -24.04 3.53 -12.96
CA VAL A 146 -24.72 4.16 -11.82
C VAL A 146 -24.22 5.59 -11.59
N GLU A 147 -22.92 5.82 -11.78
CA GLU A 147 -22.25 7.10 -11.56
C GLU A 147 -21.09 7.25 -12.55
N ALA A 148 -21.05 8.38 -13.27
CA ALA A 148 -19.94 8.69 -14.16
C ALA A 148 -18.63 8.78 -13.36
N ARG A 149 -17.71 7.84 -13.60
CA ARG A 149 -16.40 7.84 -12.95
C ARG A 149 -15.35 8.38 -13.91
N ARG A 150 -14.57 9.34 -13.42
CA ARG A 150 -13.33 9.73 -14.07
C ARG A 150 -12.22 8.81 -13.60
N ASN A 151 -11.32 8.47 -14.51
CA ASN A 151 -10.13 7.74 -14.17
C ASN A 151 -9.34 8.53 -13.11
N VAL A 152 -9.18 7.96 -11.92
CA VAL A 152 -8.55 8.65 -10.77
C VAL A 152 -7.13 9.12 -11.11
N PHE A 153 -6.45 8.39 -12.01
CA PHE A 153 -5.10 8.68 -12.45
C PHE A 153 -5.03 9.89 -13.38
N MET A 154 -6.06 10.12 -14.20
CA MET A 154 -6.15 11.35 -14.98
C MET A 154 -6.32 12.54 -14.06
N VAL A 155 -7.21 12.41 -13.06
CA VAL A 155 -7.46 13.48 -12.06
C VAL A 155 -6.20 13.79 -11.27
N GLU A 156 -5.46 12.78 -10.81
CA GLU A 156 -4.21 12.97 -10.07
C GLU A 156 -3.11 13.62 -10.95
N ARG A 157 -2.96 13.16 -12.21
CA ARG A 157 -1.99 13.74 -13.14
C ARG A 157 -2.33 15.20 -13.46
N GLU A 158 -3.60 15.51 -13.68
CA GLU A 158 -4.09 16.87 -13.89
C GLU A 158 -3.86 17.73 -12.65
N ALA A 159 -4.16 17.22 -11.45
CA ALA A 159 -3.93 17.94 -10.20
C ALA A 159 -2.44 18.20 -9.96
N LYS A 160 -1.58 17.20 -10.16
CA LYS A 160 -0.12 17.34 -10.06
C LYS A 160 0.38 18.35 -11.11
N THR A 161 -0.08 18.26 -12.35
CA THR A 161 0.29 19.21 -13.42
C THR A 161 -0.16 20.63 -13.10
N ALA A 162 -1.37 20.81 -12.58
CA ALA A 162 -1.91 22.11 -12.18
C ALA A 162 -1.14 22.72 -11.01
N LEU A 163 -0.77 21.90 -10.01
CA LEU A 163 0.10 22.32 -8.91
C LEU A 163 1.46 22.79 -9.41
N PHE A 164 2.12 22.02 -10.29
CA PHE A 164 3.39 22.41 -10.90
C PHE A 164 3.26 23.69 -11.74
N ARG A 165 2.20 23.83 -12.55
CA ARG A 165 1.95 25.06 -13.34
C ARG A 165 1.81 26.30 -12.44
N ARG A 166 1.14 26.16 -11.29
CA ARG A 166 0.96 27.24 -10.31
C ARG A 166 2.25 27.58 -9.54
N ALA A 167 3.16 26.62 -9.40
CA ALA A 167 4.49 26.87 -8.83
C ALA A 167 5.44 27.58 -9.82
N VAL A 168 5.22 27.40 -11.13
CA VAL A 168 6.08 27.95 -12.21
C VAL A 168 5.57 29.29 -12.76
N SER A 169 4.34 29.71 -12.42
CA SER A 169 3.88 31.07 -12.71
C SER A 169 4.72 32.08 -11.91
N PRO A 170 5.39 33.06 -12.55
CA PRO A 170 6.14 34.08 -11.83
C PRO A 170 5.14 34.92 -11.03
N SER A 171 5.11 34.70 -9.72
CA SER A 171 4.57 35.73 -8.83
C SER A 171 5.45 36.94 -9.05
N ALA A 172 4.86 38.04 -9.52
CA ALA A 172 5.54 39.32 -9.57
C ALA A 172 6.13 39.58 -8.18
N SER A 173 7.45 39.61 -8.09
CA SER A 173 8.19 39.90 -6.87
C SER A 173 7.59 41.14 -6.23
N ARG A 174 7.01 40.99 -5.03
CA ARG A 174 6.85 42.13 -4.13
C ARG A 174 8.27 42.55 -3.72
N THR A 175 8.80 43.54 -4.44
CA THR A 175 9.98 44.29 -4.02
C THR A 175 9.68 44.84 -2.63
N VAL A 176 10.36 44.30 -1.61
CA VAL A 176 10.47 44.98 -0.32
C VAL A 176 11.62 45.96 -0.49
N SER A 177 11.30 47.23 -0.71
CA SER A 177 12.28 48.31 -0.72
C SER A 177 12.87 48.45 0.68
N LEU A 178 14.16 48.19 0.83
CA LEU A 178 14.95 48.60 1.99
C LEU A 178 15.32 50.08 1.79
N SER A 179 14.55 50.97 2.38
CA SER A 179 14.96 52.37 2.54
C SER A 179 15.65 52.51 3.89
N LEU A 180 16.94 52.84 3.87
CA LEU A 180 17.64 53.46 5.00
C LEU A 180 17.15 54.90 5.12
N GLU A 181 16.54 55.26 6.23
CA GLU A 181 16.41 56.65 6.70
C GLU A 181 16.61 56.65 8.22
N GLU A 182 17.44 57.59 8.69
CA GLU A 182 17.98 57.72 10.04
C GLU A 182 16.95 58.16 11.10
N CYS A 183 17.24 57.83 12.37
CA CYS A 183 16.49 58.24 13.56
C CYS A 183 16.53 59.77 13.78
N PRO A 184 15.54 60.34 14.52
CA PRO A 184 15.83 60.64 15.93
C PRO A 184 14.63 60.56 16.90
N GLY A 185 14.94 60.34 18.19
CA GLY A 185 14.25 61.00 19.31
C GLY A 185 13.24 60.16 20.14
N SER A 186 13.73 59.57 21.22
CA SER A 186 13.00 59.21 22.47
C SER A 186 12.31 60.44 23.12
N PRO A 187 11.32 60.36 24.05
CA PRO A 187 11.34 59.46 25.23
C PRO A 187 9.98 58.98 25.82
N SER A 188 10.11 58.16 26.90
CA SER A 188 9.18 57.95 28.04
C SER A 188 7.90 57.12 27.75
N THR A 189 7.40 56.19 28.57
CA THR A 189 7.63 55.70 29.95
C THR A 189 6.91 54.32 30.08
N SER A 190 7.26 53.52 31.11
CA SER A 190 6.38 52.62 31.93
C SER A 190 5.46 51.62 31.18
N ASP A 191 5.48 50.30 31.37
CA ASP A 191 5.59 49.54 32.61
C ASP A 191 5.90 48.05 32.31
N SER A 192 6.62 47.43 33.24
CA SER A 192 6.70 45.96 33.46
C SER A 192 5.40 45.47 34.16
N PRO A 193 5.11 44.16 34.40
CA PRO A 193 6.11 43.09 34.58
C PRO A 193 5.74 41.66 34.13
N SER A 194 6.77 40.81 34.25
CA SER A 194 6.74 39.42 34.79
C SER A 194 6.02 38.31 34.03
N LEU A 195 6.48 37.06 34.01
CA LEU A 195 7.76 36.36 34.25
C LEU A 195 7.40 34.87 34.23
N SER A 196 8.27 34.05 33.64
CA SER A 196 8.61 32.65 34.04
C SER A 196 7.50 31.57 33.99
N SER A 197 7.73 30.29 33.67
CA SER A 197 8.88 29.39 33.86
C SER A 197 8.67 28.16 32.93
N SER A 198 9.68 27.73 32.12
CA SER A 198 10.67 26.66 32.41
C SER A 198 10.05 25.34 32.92
N SER A 199 9.89 24.30 32.11
CA SER A 199 10.88 23.27 31.70
C SER A 199 11.33 22.32 32.82
N THR A 200 11.02 21.03 32.68
CA THR A 200 11.93 19.94 33.12
C THR A 200 11.61 18.63 32.39
N VAL A 201 12.63 18.09 31.72
CA VAL A 201 12.67 16.78 31.05
C VAL A 201 13.55 15.86 31.90
N SER A 202 13.18 14.59 32.05
CA SER A 202 14.00 13.55 32.69
C SER A 202 14.20 12.35 31.74
N PRO A 203 15.40 11.74 31.65
CA PRO A 203 15.67 10.57 30.80
C PRO A 203 15.84 9.26 31.61
N VAL A 204 15.43 8.12 31.05
CA VAL A 204 15.72 6.75 31.56
C VAL A 204 15.96 5.84 30.33
N HIS A 205 17.21 5.51 30.00
CA HIS A 205 18.01 4.30 30.33
C HIS A 205 17.72 3.06 29.46
N THR A 206 18.69 2.73 28.59
CA THR A 206 18.69 1.63 27.60
C THR A 206 19.65 0.51 28.03
N PRO A 207 19.29 -0.78 27.90
CA PRO A 207 20.16 -1.92 28.23
C PRO A 207 21.14 -2.30 27.08
N PRO A 208 22.24 -3.03 27.39
CA PRO A 208 23.32 -3.31 26.44
C PRO A 208 23.02 -4.47 25.46
N PRO A 209 23.76 -4.56 24.33
CA PRO A 209 23.48 -5.51 23.24
C PRO A 209 23.98 -6.95 23.52
N ARG A 210 23.19 -7.94 23.08
CA ARG A 210 23.54 -9.37 23.08
C ARG A 210 24.47 -9.72 21.90
N SER A 211 25.46 -10.57 22.18
CA SER A 211 26.41 -11.16 21.23
C SER A 211 25.74 -12.09 20.20
N GLN A 212 25.99 -11.87 18.91
CA GLN A 212 25.61 -12.79 17.82
C GLN A 212 26.68 -13.91 17.63
N PRO A 213 26.28 -15.16 17.34
CA PRO A 213 27.20 -16.18 16.86
C PRO A 213 27.52 -15.97 15.37
N ARG A 214 28.80 -16.15 15.01
CA ARG A 214 29.33 -16.06 13.64
C ARG A 214 28.82 -17.22 12.80
N HIS A 215 28.09 -16.94 11.72
CA HIS A 215 27.91 -17.88 10.62
C HIS A 215 28.93 -17.56 9.51
N SER A 216 29.73 -18.57 9.16
CA SER A 216 30.67 -18.56 8.04
C SER A 216 29.93 -18.44 6.71
N ALA A 217 30.31 -17.47 5.89
CA ALA A 217 29.88 -17.36 4.51
C ALA A 217 30.44 -18.52 3.69
N VAL A 218 29.55 -19.40 3.19
CA VAL A 218 29.90 -20.35 2.12
C VAL A 218 29.68 -19.63 0.80
N ARG A 219 30.78 -19.29 0.11
CA ARG A 219 30.77 -18.87 -1.30
C ARG A 219 30.32 -20.07 -2.14
N MET A 220 29.14 -20.00 -2.75
CA MET A 220 28.79 -20.87 -3.87
C MET A 220 29.17 -20.19 -5.18
N SER A 221 30.09 -20.83 -5.89
CA SER A 221 30.57 -20.48 -7.22
C SER A 221 29.50 -20.82 -8.26
N CYS A 222 29.22 -19.86 -9.13
CA CYS A 222 28.35 -19.98 -10.29
C CYS A 222 29.17 -20.59 -11.45
N PRO A 223 28.77 -21.73 -12.06
CA PRO A 223 29.37 -22.16 -13.31
C PRO A 223 28.72 -21.42 -14.49
N ARG A 224 29.56 -20.66 -15.20
CA ARG A 224 29.27 -20.20 -16.57
C ARG A 224 29.03 -21.43 -17.46
N VAL A 225 27.94 -21.42 -18.20
CA VAL A 225 27.80 -22.28 -19.38
C VAL A 225 27.71 -21.36 -20.60
N LEU A 226 28.54 -21.73 -21.58
CA LEU A 226 28.79 -21.11 -22.88
C LEU A 226 27.52 -21.03 -23.74
#